data_AF-A0A961K8X0-F1
#
_entry.id   AF-A0A961K8X0-F1
#
_cell.length_a   1.000
_cell.length_b   1.000
_cell.length_c   1.000
_cell.angle_alpha   90.00
_cell.angle_beta   90.00
_cell.angle_gamma   90.00
#
_symmetry.space_group_name_H-M   'P 1'
#
loop_
_entity.id
_entity.type
_entity.pdbx_description
1 polymer ?
#
loop_
_entity_poly.entity_id
_entity_poly.type
_entity_poly.pdbx_seq_one_letter_code
_entity_poly.pdbx_strand_id
1 'polypeptide(L)'
;MDIFTSAFPPLHDGSLFWPKVLVVLAIAALVALRFAPYLARWIRRETPGLSERDYAQRFEITLRDSDPEIALVDEIETDLGDLLDAGRWDLFHSLLAAWERDRAATPFGTMFHRIGAEVALRPLLDIADAEAATGIRAPNDLIDRAVGEFVARAAAFPGDHIAALLAARAHIAAGWAARGDGWIAQVSEEDLMRMAQHYDAAERILAP
;
A
#
# COMPACT_ATOMS: atom_id res chain seq x y z
N MET A 1 -7.26 -33.42 -91.82
CA MET A 1 -6.45 -32.18 -91.93
C MET A 1 -7.44 -31.08 -91.62
N ASP A 2 -7.50 -30.79 -90.33
CA ASP A 2 -8.60 -30.30 -89.48
C ASP A 2 -7.88 -29.71 -88.25
N ILE A 3 -8.27 -28.70 -87.47
CA ILE A 3 -9.49 -27.93 -87.27
C ILE A 3 -9.06 -26.77 -86.32
N PHE A 4 -9.56 -25.55 -86.59
CA PHE A 4 -9.90 -24.44 -85.68
C PHE A 4 -8.89 -23.93 -84.61
N THR A 5 -8.36 -22.71 -84.69
CA THR A 5 -8.94 -21.37 -84.37
C THR A 5 -9.78 -21.23 -83.08
N SER A 6 -9.19 -20.48 -82.14
CA SER A 6 -9.77 -19.46 -81.25
C SER A 6 -10.91 -19.81 -80.28
N ALA A 7 -10.61 -19.73 -78.97
CA ALA A 7 -11.55 -19.25 -77.95
C ALA A 7 -10.79 -18.84 -76.67
N PHE A 8 -10.32 -17.58 -76.61
CA PHE A 8 -10.08 -16.92 -75.31
C PHE A 8 -11.39 -16.21 -74.92
N PRO A 9 -11.99 -16.48 -73.74
CA PRO A 9 -13.14 -15.74 -73.26
C PRO A 9 -12.77 -14.29 -72.89
N PRO A 10 -13.74 -13.36 -72.93
CA PRO A 10 -13.49 -11.94 -72.84
C PRO A 10 -13.08 -11.51 -71.43
N LEU A 11 -12.27 -10.44 -71.41
CA LEU A 11 -11.88 -9.64 -70.25
C LEU A 11 -13.09 -9.38 -69.34
N HIS A 12 -12.97 -9.84 -68.09
CA HIS A 12 -13.91 -9.50 -67.04
C HIS A 12 -14.03 -7.97 -66.91
N ASP A 13 -15.27 -7.55 -67.07
CA ASP A 13 -15.84 -6.22 -66.88
C ASP A 13 -15.27 -5.52 -65.63
N GLY A 14 -14.40 -4.54 -65.82
CA GLY A 14 -13.78 -3.71 -64.77
C GLY A 14 -14.76 -2.75 -64.07
N SER A 15 -16.06 -2.84 -64.38
CA SER A 15 -17.11 -1.94 -63.91
C SER A 15 -17.57 -2.20 -62.46
N LEU A 16 -17.20 -3.34 -61.85
CA LEU A 16 -17.61 -3.70 -60.48
C LEU A 16 -16.53 -3.52 -59.41
N PHE A 17 -15.31 -3.13 -59.78
CA PHE A 17 -14.20 -2.95 -58.82
C PHE A 17 -14.31 -1.63 -58.06
N TRP A 18 -14.64 -0.55 -58.77
CA TRP A 18 -14.80 0.80 -58.23
C TRP A 18 -15.89 0.96 -57.15
N PRO A 19 -17.11 0.41 -57.28
CA PRO A 19 -18.13 0.59 -56.26
C PRO A 19 -17.77 -0.09 -54.92
N LYS A 20 -17.07 -1.24 -54.94
CA LYS A 20 -16.63 -1.91 -53.71
C LYS A 20 -15.54 -1.12 -52.98
N VAL A 21 -14.59 -0.55 -53.73
CA VAL A 21 -13.56 0.34 -53.16
C VAL A 21 -14.17 1.57 -52.52
N LEU A 22 -15.17 2.18 -53.16
CA LEU A 22 -15.88 3.35 -52.61
C LEU A 22 -16.65 3.00 -51.32
N VAL A 23 -17.28 1.83 -51.25
CA VAL A 23 -17.95 1.37 -50.02
C VAL A 23 -16.96 1.13 -48.89
N VAL A 24 -15.81 0.50 -49.16
CA VAL A 24 -14.77 0.29 -48.14
C VAL A 24 -14.20 1.62 -47.63
N LEU A 25 -13.95 2.58 -48.52
CA LEU A 25 -13.49 3.91 -48.14
C LEU A 25 -14.54 4.68 -47.32
N ALA A 26 -15.83 4.56 -47.68
CA ALA A 26 -16.92 5.17 -46.92
C ALA A 26 -17.05 4.58 -45.50
N ILE A 27 -16.90 3.26 -45.36
CA ILE A 27 -16.90 2.59 -44.05
C ILE A 27 -15.68 3.03 -43.23
N ALA A 28 -14.49 3.07 -43.83
CA ALA A 28 -13.27 3.52 -43.15
C ALA A 28 -13.39 4.99 -42.69
N ALA A 29 -13.97 5.86 -43.51
CA ALA A 29 -14.23 7.25 -43.16
C ALA A 29 -15.24 7.38 -42.02
N LEU A 30 -16.32 6.58 -42.01
CA LEU A 30 -17.32 6.55 -40.93
C LEU A 30 -16.72 6.06 -39.61
N VAL A 31 -15.88 5.03 -39.66
CA VAL A 31 -15.13 4.53 -38.49
C VAL A 31 -14.20 5.63 -37.98
N ALA A 32 -13.40 6.25 -38.85
CA ALA A 32 -12.51 7.35 -38.47
C ALA A 32 -13.28 8.52 -37.84
N LEU A 33 -14.41 8.94 -38.42
CA LEU A 33 -15.27 10.00 -37.88
C LEU A 33 -15.88 9.64 -36.52
N ARG A 34 -16.29 8.38 -36.32
CA ARG A 34 -16.87 7.93 -35.05
C ARG A 34 -15.83 7.87 -33.93
N PHE A 35 -14.59 7.52 -34.26
CA PHE A 35 -13.50 7.40 -33.28
C PHE A 35 -12.62 8.65 -33.17
N ALA A 36 -12.68 9.59 -34.11
CA ALA A 36 -11.98 10.87 -34.05
C ALA A 36 -12.20 11.65 -32.75
N PRO A 37 -13.42 11.80 -32.19
CA PRO A 37 -13.60 12.48 -30.91
C PRO A 37 -13.00 11.70 -29.72
N TYR A 38 -12.94 10.36 -29.80
CA TYR A 38 -12.26 9.54 -28.79
C TYR A 38 -10.74 9.69 -28.88
N LEU A 39 -10.19 9.66 -30.09
CA LEU A 39 -8.77 9.91 -30.33
C LEU A 39 -8.39 11.34 -29.94
N ALA A 40 -9.23 12.33 -30.24
CA ALA A 40 -9.02 13.71 -29.81
C ALA A 40 -9.11 13.87 -28.29
N ARG A 41 -10.01 13.15 -27.60
CA ARG A 41 -10.03 13.10 -26.12
C ARG A 41 -8.83 12.37 -25.53
N TRP A 42 -8.32 11.34 -26.21
CA TRP A 42 -7.16 10.57 -25.79
C TRP A 42 -5.86 11.36 -26.00
N ILE A 43 -5.72 12.08 -27.12
CA ILE A 43 -4.61 13.01 -27.38
C ILE A 43 -4.70 14.22 -26.43
N ARG A 44 -5.91 14.75 -26.16
CA ARG A 44 -6.12 15.79 -25.14
C ARG A 44 -6.04 15.29 -23.69
N ARG A 45 -5.81 13.99 -23.45
CA ARG A 45 -5.54 13.43 -22.12
C ARG A 45 -4.07 13.60 -21.70
N GLU A 46 -3.26 14.28 -22.50
CA GLU A 46 -2.29 15.24 -21.94
C GLU A 46 -3.08 16.39 -21.32
N THR A 47 -3.75 16.08 -20.21
CA THR A 47 -3.99 17.05 -19.15
C THR A 47 -2.67 17.81 -19.00
N PRO A 48 -2.61 19.15 -19.02
CA PRO A 48 -1.47 19.82 -18.42
C PRO A 48 -1.47 19.27 -17.00
N GLY A 49 -0.57 18.32 -16.74
CA GLY A 49 -0.43 17.75 -15.41
C GLY A 49 -0.20 18.95 -14.54
N LEU A 50 -1.16 19.22 -13.64
CA LEU A 50 -0.84 19.97 -12.43
C LEU A 50 0.43 19.30 -11.93
N SER A 51 1.51 20.06 -11.86
CA SER A 51 2.81 19.52 -11.53
C SER A 51 2.69 18.78 -10.19
N GLU A 52 3.55 17.81 -9.89
CA GLU A 52 3.55 17.17 -8.55
C GLU A 52 3.57 18.20 -7.41
N ARG A 53 4.17 19.37 -7.65
CA ARG A 53 4.14 20.53 -6.74
C ARG A 53 2.74 21.12 -6.54
N ASP A 54 1.91 21.19 -7.58
CA ASP A 54 0.54 21.70 -7.50
C ASP A 54 -0.39 20.74 -6.73
N TYR A 55 -0.12 19.43 -6.79
CA TYR A 55 -0.83 18.43 -5.97
C TYR A 55 -0.40 18.49 -4.50
N ALA A 56 0.90 18.59 -4.23
CA ALA A 56 1.43 18.74 -2.88
C ALA A 56 0.89 20.01 -2.18
N GLN A 57 0.91 21.16 -2.86
CA GLN A 57 0.42 22.43 -2.30
C GLN A 57 -1.08 22.44 -2.01
N ARG A 58 -1.90 21.66 -2.73
CA ARG A 58 -3.36 21.66 -2.55
C ARG A 58 -3.81 20.87 -1.32
N PHE A 59 -2.97 19.95 -0.84
CA PHE A 59 -3.22 19.11 0.32
C PHE A 59 -2.21 19.35 1.46
N GLU A 60 -1.26 20.27 1.29
CA GLU A 60 -0.50 20.87 2.38
C GLU A 60 -1.48 21.59 3.32
N ILE A 61 -2.04 20.84 4.26
CA ILE A 61 -2.41 21.39 5.55
C ILE A 61 -1.09 21.86 6.12
N THR A 62 -0.79 23.15 6.00
CA THR A 62 0.35 23.76 6.67
C THR A 62 0.07 23.68 8.16
N LEU A 63 0.44 22.57 8.78
CA LEU A 63 0.52 22.45 10.22
C LEU A 63 1.43 23.60 10.66
N ARG A 64 0.93 24.46 11.53
CA ARG A 64 1.77 25.53 12.08
C ARG A 64 2.83 24.83 12.91
N ASP A 65 4.11 25.07 12.64
CA ASP A 65 5.23 24.56 13.46
C ASP A 65 5.15 24.99 14.95
N SER A 66 4.16 25.80 15.33
CA SER A 66 3.87 26.27 16.69
C SER A 66 2.51 25.77 17.21
N ASP A 67 1.97 24.71 16.62
CA ASP A 67 0.75 24.10 17.12
C ASP A 67 1.01 23.44 18.49
N PRO A 68 0.31 23.86 19.57
CA PRO A 68 0.49 23.28 20.89
C PRO A 68 0.22 21.78 20.93
N GLU A 69 -0.58 21.24 20.00
CA GLU A 69 -0.81 19.79 19.90
C GLU A 69 0.44 19.04 19.44
N ILE A 70 1.25 19.62 18.55
CA ILE A 70 2.51 19.00 18.08
C ILE A 70 3.51 18.92 19.23
N ALA A 71 3.69 20.03 19.96
CA ALA A 71 4.59 20.06 21.11
C ALA A 71 4.18 19.03 22.19
N LEU A 72 2.87 18.85 22.41
CA LEU A 72 2.34 17.85 23.33
C LEU A 72 2.61 16.41 22.86
N VAL A 73 2.51 16.14 21.55
CA VAL A 73 2.83 14.83 20.98
C VAL A 73 4.31 14.50 21.19
N ASP A 74 5.22 15.43 20.91
CA ASP A 74 6.66 15.25 21.09
C ASP A 74 7.04 14.97 22.56
N GLU A 75 6.42 15.69 23.50
CA GLU A 75 6.58 15.47 24.95
C GLU A 75 6.11 14.06 25.34
N ILE A 76 4.93 13.65 24.87
CA ILE A 76 4.39 12.32 25.14
C ILE A 76 5.27 11.22 24.53
N GLU A 77 5.76 11.39 23.30
CA GLU A 77 6.67 10.42 22.68
C GLU A 77 7.95 10.26 23.49
N THR A 78 8.51 11.38 23.96
CA THR A 78 9.72 11.39 24.79
C THR A 78 9.48 10.68 26.12
N ASP A 79 8.43 11.06 26.85
CA ASP A 79 8.09 10.47 28.15
C ASP A 79 7.82 8.97 28.03
N LEU A 80 7.11 8.54 26.99
CA LEU A 80 6.86 7.12 26.73
C LEU A 80 8.15 6.38 26.40
N GLY A 81 9.03 6.96 25.59
CA GLY A 81 10.37 6.42 25.30
C GLY A 81 11.18 6.20 26.58
N ASP A 82 11.24 7.21 27.45
CA ASP A 82 11.94 7.14 28.74
C ASP A 82 11.40 6.01 29.63
N LEU A 83 10.08 5.77 29.62
CA LEU A 83 9.49 4.63 30.34
C LEU A 83 9.96 3.29 29.77
N LEU A 84 10.05 3.15 28.45
CA LEU A 84 10.50 1.92 27.80
C LEU A 84 11.98 1.65 28.09
N ASP A 85 12.82 2.68 27.96
CA ASP A 85 14.26 2.60 28.23
C ASP A 85 14.56 2.27 29.70
N ALA A 86 13.74 2.77 30.62
CA ALA A 86 13.80 2.43 32.03
C ALA A 86 13.22 1.04 32.37
N GLY A 87 12.67 0.31 31.39
CA GLY A 87 12.01 -0.97 31.59
C GLY A 87 10.68 -0.89 32.35
N ARG A 88 10.09 0.31 32.46
CA ARG A 88 8.82 0.62 33.16
C ARG A 88 7.60 0.30 32.30
N TRP A 89 7.63 -0.89 31.76
CA TRP A 89 6.61 -1.50 30.93
C TRP A 89 5.23 -1.59 31.58
N ASP A 90 5.19 -1.78 32.90
CA ASP A 90 3.99 -1.77 33.74
C ASP A 90 3.24 -0.44 33.66
N LEU A 91 3.97 0.66 33.81
CA LEU A 91 3.43 2.01 33.79
C LEU A 91 3.04 2.39 32.36
N PHE A 92 3.87 2.05 31.39
CA PHE A 92 3.58 2.24 29.96
C PHE A 92 2.25 1.58 29.57
N HIS A 93 2.04 0.30 29.90
CA HIS A 93 0.78 -0.40 29.62
C HIS A 93 -0.42 0.25 30.32
N SER A 94 -0.25 0.62 31.59
CA SER A 94 -1.31 1.25 32.37
C SER A 94 -1.77 2.57 31.74
N LEU A 95 -0.84 3.37 31.21
CA LEU A 95 -1.13 4.61 30.49
C LEU A 95 -1.88 4.35 29.18
N LEU A 96 -1.39 3.42 28.35
CA LEU A 96 -2.07 3.07 27.10
C LEU A 96 -3.50 2.54 27.34
N ALA A 97 -3.67 1.68 28.35
CA ALA A 97 -4.97 1.16 28.75
C ALA A 97 -5.91 2.26 29.30
N ALA A 98 -5.37 3.30 29.94
CA ALA A 98 -6.14 4.46 30.36
C ALA A 98 -6.60 5.31 29.16
N TRP A 99 -5.70 5.59 28.21
CA TRP A 99 -6.02 6.35 27.00
C TRP A 99 -6.99 5.63 26.06
N GLU A 100 -6.91 4.30 25.96
CA GLU A 100 -7.88 3.52 25.19
C GLU A 100 -9.29 3.62 25.80
N ARG A 101 -9.40 3.50 27.13
CA ARG A 101 -10.66 3.67 27.85
C ARG A 101 -11.21 5.08 27.72
N ASP A 102 -10.34 6.09 27.79
CA ASP A 102 -10.75 7.49 27.63
C ASP A 102 -11.24 7.79 26.21
N ARG A 103 -10.59 7.26 25.17
CA ARG A 103 -11.06 7.36 23.78
C ARG A 103 -12.44 6.75 23.58
N ALA A 104 -12.74 5.63 24.23
CA ALA A 104 -14.08 5.04 24.18
C ALA A 104 -15.15 6.02 24.70
N ALA A 105 -14.79 6.93 25.61
CA ALA A 105 -15.63 8.01 26.10
C ALA A 105 -15.55 9.28 25.21
N THR A 106 -14.44 9.54 24.52
CA THR A 106 -14.22 10.72 23.66
C THR A 106 -13.69 10.36 22.26
N PRO A 107 -14.55 9.85 21.34
CA PRO A 107 -14.10 9.27 20.07
C PRO A 107 -13.34 10.21 19.11
N PHE A 108 -13.45 11.53 19.31
CA PHE A 108 -12.78 12.57 18.50
C PHE A 108 -11.52 13.17 19.16
N GLY A 109 -11.14 12.70 20.35
CA GLY A 109 -9.93 13.17 21.05
C GLY A 109 -8.62 12.65 20.43
N THR A 110 -7.50 13.24 20.83
CA THR A 110 -6.16 12.86 20.37
C THR A 110 -5.86 11.40 20.69
N MET A 111 -5.38 10.65 19.70
CA MET A 111 -5.17 9.21 19.81
C MET A 111 -3.83 8.85 20.49
N PHE A 112 -3.61 9.28 21.74
CA PHE A 112 -2.33 9.05 22.45
C PHE A 112 -1.94 7.55 22.58
N HIS A 113 -2.91 6.65 22.72
CA HIS A 113 -2.66 5.20 22.67
C HIS A 113 -2.05 4.73 21.34
N ARG A 114 -2.33 5.41 20.22
CA ARG A 114 -1.72 5.13 18.92
C ARG A 114 -0.25 5.56 18.92
N ILE A 115 0.04 6.77 19.41
CA ILE A 115 1.40 7.28 19.56
C ILE A 115 2.22 6.31 20.41
N GLY A 116 1.68 5.89 21.56
CA GLY A 116 2.35 4.90 22.40
C GLY A 116 2.62 3.57 21.69
N ALA A 117 1.65 3.04 20.93
CA ALA A 117 1.88 1.84 20.14
C ALA A 117 2.99 2.02 19.07
N GLU A 118 3.07 3.20 18.44
CA GLU A 118 4.12 3.53 17.47
C GLU A 118 5.50 3.64 18.15
N VAL A 119 5.58 4.31 19.31
CA VAL A 119 6.81 4.38 20.13
C VAL A 119 7.28 3.00 20.56
N ALA A 120 6.38 2.15 21.06
CA ALA A 120 6.74 0.79 21.46
C ALA A 120 7.24 -0.05 20.28
N LEU A 121 6.65 0.10 19.10
CA LEU A 121 7.01 -0.65 17.90
C LEU A 121 8.18 -0.02 17.12
N ARG A 122 8.80 1.06 17.61
CA ARG A 122 9.92 1.75 16.96
C ARG A 122 11.03 0.80 16.48
N PRO A 123 11.48 -0.22 17.24
CA PRO A 123 12.50 -1.14 16.75
C PRO A 123 12.14 -1.87 15.44
N LEU A 124 10.85 -2.17 15.21
CA LEU A 124 10.37 -2.76 13.96
C LEU A 124 10.24 -1.72 12.85
N LEU A 125 9.88 -0.48 13.19
CA LEU A 125 9.85 0.64 12.24
C LEU A 125 11.26 1.01 11.77
N ASP A 126 12.24 1.02 12.67
CA ASP A 126 13.64 1.31 12.33
C ASP A 126 14.22 0.27 11.37
N ILE A 127 13.81 -1.00 11.50
CA ILE A 127 14.15 -2.05 10.53
C ILE A 127 13.56 -1.69 9.15
N ALA A 128 12.28 -1.36 9.08
CA ALA A 128 11.62 -1.00 7.82
C ALA A 128 12.23 0.27 7.19
N ASP A 129 12.55 1.28 8.00
CA ASP A 129 13.20 2.51 7.53
C ASP A 129 14.61 2.23 7.00
N ALA A 130 15.36 1.34 7.64
CA ALA A 130 16.67 0.91 7.16
C ALA A 130 16.58 0.12 5.83
N GLU A 131 15.58 -0.75 5.68
CA GLU A 131 15.32 -1.44 4.41
C GLU A 131 14.98 -0.44 3.30
N ALA A 132 14.09 0.52 3.57
CA ALA A 132 13.70 1.56 2.61
C ALA A 132 14.90 2.44 2.19
N ALA A 133 15.77 2.79 3.14
CA ALA A 133 16.94 3.62 2.88
C ALA A 133 18.05 2.89 2.09
N THR A 134 18.22 1.58 2.31
CA THR A 134 19.32 0.80 1.73
C THR A 134 18.92 -0.06 0.53
N GLY A 135 17.61 -0.33 0.37
CA GLY A 135 17.08 -1.34 -0.54
C GLY A 135 17.46 -2.78 -0.17
N ILE A 136 18.05 -3.00 1.00
CA ILE A 136 18.49 -4.31 1.47
C ILE A 136 17.52 -4.78 2.54
N ARG A 137 16.88 -5.93 2.28
CA ARG A 137 15.99 -6.58 3.23
C ARG A 137 16.75 -7.04 4.48
N ALA A 138 16.15 -6.81 5.63
CA ALA A 138 16.64 -7.27 6.92
C ALA A 138 16.56 -8.80 7.01
N PRO A 139 17.53 -9.44 7.69
CA PRO A 139 17.47 -10.86 7.97
C PRO A 139 16.21 -11.23 8.76
N ASN A 140 15.56 -12.32 8.37
CA ASN A 140 14.36 -12.83 9.04
C ASN A 140 14.57 -13.08 10.55
N ASP A 141 15.77 -13.48 10.98
CA ASP A 141 16.10 -13.71 12.39
C ASP A 141 16.16 -12.42 13.22
N LEU A 142 16.45 -11.27 12.59
CA LEU A 142 16.42 -9.97 13.24
C LEU A 142 14.96 -9.56 13.52
N ILE A 143 14.08 -9.72 12.52
CA ILE A 143 12.65 -9.46 12.64
C ILE A 143 12.04 -10.38 13.72
N ASP A 144 12.35 -11.68 13.67
CA ASP A 144 11.84 -12.64 14.65
C ASP A 144 12.29 -12.33 16.07
N ARG A 145 13.52 -11.83 16.26
CA ARG A 145 14.00 -11.38 17.58
C ARG A 145 13.20 -10.20 18.10
N ALA A 146 12.99 -9.19 17.25
CA ALA A 146 12.22 -8.00 17.61
C ALA A 146 10.78 -8.38 18.00
N VAL A 147 10.13 -9.27 17.24
CA VAL A 147 8.80 -9.81 17.60
C VAL A 147 8.85 -10.62 18.90
N GLY A 148 9.89 -11.44 19.07
CA GLY A 148 10.07 -12.30 20.24
C GLY A 148 10.09 -11.55 21.56
N GLU A 149 10.62 -10.32 21.59
CA GLU A 149 10.59 -9.46 22.77
C GLU A 149 9.17 -9.11 23.20
N PHE A 150 8.29 -8.74 22.25
CA PHE A 150 6.88 -8.47 22.55
C PHE A 150 6.13 -9.73 22.97
N VAL A 151 6.39 -10.87 22.32
CA VAL A 151 5.76 -12.15 22.68
C VAL A 151 6.16 -12.59 24.08
N ALA A 152 7.45 -12.50 24.42
CA ALA A 152 7.95 -12.79 25.76
C ALA A 152 7.28 -11.89 26.80
N ARG A 153 7.04 -10.62 26.46
CA ARG A 153 6.40 -9.68 27.36
C ARG A 153 4.90 -9.94 27.53
N ALA A 154 4.18 -10.24 26.46
CA ALA A 154 2.79 -10.68 26.55
C ALA A 154 2.65 -11.93 27.44
N ALA A 155 3.59 -12.88 27.33
CA ALA A 155 3.62 -14.06 28.20
C ALA A 155 3.93 -13.74 29.67
N ALA A 156 4.74 -12.71 29.95
CA ALA A 156 5.09 -12.28 31.30
C ALA A 156 3.94 -11.54 32.03
N PHE A 157 3.00 -10.97 31.28
CA PHE A 157 1.84 -10.24 31.82
C PHE A 157 0.51 -10.87 31.35
N PRO A 158 0.20 -12.11 31.77
CA PRO A 158 -1.03 -12.79 31.34
C PRO A 158 -2.26 -12.03 31.87
N GLY A 159 -3.08 -11.51 30.96
CA GLY A 159 -4.25 -10.69 31.27
C GLY A 159 -4.09 -9.20 30.99
N ASP A 160 -2.88 -8.75 30.64
CA ASP A 160 -2.65 -7.40 30.13
C ASP A 160 -2.97 -7.35 28.63
N HIS A 161 -4.10 -6.74 28.28
CA HIS A 161 -4.56 -6.66 26.90
C HIS A 161 -3.69 -5.74 26.03
N ILE A 162 -3.00 -4.76 26.62
CA ILE A 162 -2.05 -3.91 25.90
C ILE A 162 -0.81 -4.72 25.52
N ALA A 163 -0.30 -5.55 26.44
CA ALA A 163 0.80 -6.46 26.15
C ALA A 163 0.47 -7.39 24.97
N ALA A 164 -0.71 -8.02 25.01
CA ALA A 164 -1.20 -8.87 23.94
C ALA A 164 -1.37 -8.11 22.61
N LEU A 165 -1.95 -6.91 22.65
CA LEU A 165 -2.13 -6.05 21.48
C LEU A 165 -0.79 -5.68 20.82
N LEU A 166 0.21 -5.28 21.61
CA LEU A 166 1.53 -4.91 21.08
C LEU A 166 2.23 -6.12 20.45
N ALA A 167 2.14 -7.31 21.06
CA ALA A 167 2.68 -8.54 20.47
C ALA A 167 1.98 -8.90 19.16
N ALA A 168 0.66 -8.79 19.09
CA ALA A 168 -0.08 -9.01 17.85
C ALA A 168 0.30 -7.99 16.75
N ARG A 169 0.44 -6.71 17.11
CA ARG A 169 0.88 -5.68 16.16
C ARG A 169 2.31 -5.88 15.69
N ALA A 170 3.21 -6.35 16.56
CA ALA A 170 4.57 -6.71 16.17
C ALA A 170 4.58 -7.83 15.13
N HIS A 171 3.75 -8.87 15.31
CA HIS A 171 3.54 -9.90 14.29
C HIS A 171 3.00 -9.31 12.98
N ILE A 172 1.99 -8.43 13.02
CA ILE A 172 1.45 -7.81 11.81
C ILE A 172 2.54 -7.02 11.06
N ALA A 173 3.34 -6.23 11.77
CA ALA A 173 4.46 -5.49 11.19
C ALA A 173 5.51 -6.43 10.57
N ALA A 174 5.89 -7.49 11.28
CA ALA A 174 6.79 -8.52 10.76
C ALA A 174 6.23 -9.25 9.53
N GLY A 175 4.92 -9.49 9.46
CA GLY A 175 4.27 -10.06 8.28
C GLY A 175 4.38 -9.15 7.07
N TRP A 176 4.21 -7.83 7.26
CA TRP A 176 4.45 -6.85 6.19
C TRP A 176 5.90 -6.78 5.75
N ALA A 177 6.85 -6.79 6.71
CA ALA A 177 8.28 -6.83 6.39
C ALA A 177 8.67 -8.13 5.65
N ALA A 178 8.10 -9.27 6.04
CA ALA A 178 8.34 -10.56 5.39
C ALA A 178 7.85 -10.58 3.94
N ARG A 179 6.72 -9.92 3.65
CA ARG A 179 6.22 -9.76 2.27
C ARG A 179 7.20 -8.95 1.40
N GLY A 180 7.87 -7.96 2.00
CA GLY A 180 8.70 -6.99 1.30
C GLY A 180 7.88 -6.02 0.44
N ASP A 181 8.61 -5.19 -0.31
CA ASP A 181 8.04 -4.18 -1.20
C ASP A 181 7.73 -4.73 -2.60
N GLY A 182 6.72 -4.13 -3.25
CA GLY A 182 6.39 -4.40 -4.64
C GLY A 182 4.96 -4.91 -4.87
N TRP A 183 4.68 -5.29 -6.11
CA TRP A 183 3.37 -5.81 -6.50
C TRP A 183 3.22 -7.25 -6.04
N ILE A 184 2.00 -7.66 -5.69
CA ILE A 184 1.73 -9.02 -5.20
C ILE A 184 2.25 -10.13 -6.14
N ALA A 185 2.25 -9.89 -7.46
CA ALA A 185 2.75 -10.84 -8.47
C ALA A 185 4.28 -11.02 -8.44
N GLN A 186 5.01 -10.18 -7.70
CA GLN A 186 6.46 -10.19 -7.59
C GLN A 186 6.94 -10.78 -6.25
N VAL A 187 6.02 -10.99 -5.30
CA VAL A 187 6.32 -11.56 -3.99
C VAL A 187 6.48 -13.07 -4.12
N SER A 188 7.51 -13.64 -3.47
CA SER A 188 7.74 -15.08 -3.49
C SER A 188 6.67 -15.83 -2.68
N GLU A 189 6.43 -17.11 -3.02
CA GLU A 189 5.51 -17.96 -2.25
C GLU A 189 5.98 -18.12 -0.79
N GLU A 190 7.30 -18.24 -0.58
CA GLU A 190 7.91 -18.34 0.74
C GLU A 190 7.61 -17.10 1.61
N ASP A 191 7.72 -15.91 1.03
CA ASP A 191 7.42 -14.65 1.72
C ASP A 191 5.94 -14.52 2.07
N LEU A 192 5.05 -14.94 1.17
CA LEU A 192 3.60 -14.97 1.45
C LEU A 192 3.25 -15.98 2.54
N MET A 193 3.87 -17.16 2.54
CA MET A 193 3.71 -18.15 3.60
C MET A 193 4.18 -17.59 4.95
N ARG A 194 5.31 -16.88 4.96
CA ARG A 194 5.84 -16.26 6.17
C ARG A 194 4.95 -15.13 6.69
N MET A 195 4.44 -14.28 5.80
CA MET A 195 3.44 -13.25 6.11
C MET A 195 2.21 -13.88 6.78
N ALA A 196 1.68 -14.96 6.20
CA ALA A 196 0.54 -15.69 6.76
C ALA A 196 0.85 -16.26 8.15
N GLN A 197 2.03 -16.85 8.37
CA GLN A 197 2.44 -17.37 9.69
C GLN A 197 2.44 -16.29 10.78
N HIS A 198 2.90 -15.08 10.47
CA HIS A 198 2.84 -13.98 11.43
C HIS A 198 1.39 -13.54 11.71
N TYR A 199 0.52 -13.51 10.69
CA TYR A 199 -0.88 -13.16 10.87
C TYR A 199 -1.64 -14.21 11.71
N ASP A 200 -1.41 -15.49 11.45
CA ASP A 200 -1.95 -16.59 12.25
C ASP A 200 -1.47 -16.54 13.71
N ALA A 201 -0.23 -16.08 13.95
CA ALA A 201 0.29 -15.87 15.29
C ALA A 201 -0.38 -14.66 15.98
N ALA A 202 -0.57 -13.55 15.27
CA ALA A 202 -1.29 -12.39 15.78
C ALA A 202 -2.73 -12.74 16.16
N GLU A 203 -3.45 -13.49 15.31
CA GLU A 203 -4.80 -13.95 15.60
C GLU A 203 -4.86 -14.82 16.86
N ARG A 204 -3.93 -15.77 17.00
CA ARG A 204 -3.86 -16.63 18.20
C ARG A 204 -3.58 -15.85 19.48
N ILE A 205 -2.82 -14.75 19.43
CA ILE A 205 -2.56 -13.90 20.60
C ILE A 205 -3.82 -13.13 21.01
N LEU A 206 -4.64 -12.71 20.04
CA LEU A 206 -5.86 -11.93 20.27
C LEU A 206 -7.11 -12.78 20.50
N ALA A 207 -7.02 -14.10 20.29
CA ALA A 207 -8.12 -15.01 20.52
C ALA A 207 -8.55 -15.00 22.00
N PRO A 208 -9.86 -15.04 22.29
CA PRO A 208 -10.41 -14.95 23.64
C PRO A 208 -10.16 -16.19 24.51
#